data_AF-U3U8Q4-F1
#
_entry.id   AF-U3U8Q4-F1
#
_cell.length_a   1.000
_cell.length_b   1.000
_cell.length_c   1.000
_cell.angle_alpha   90.00
_cell.angle_beta   90.00
_cell.angle_gamma   90.00
#
_symmetry.space_group_name_H-M   'P 1'
#
loop_
_entity.id
_entity.type
_entity.pdbx_description
1 polymer ?
#
loop_
_entity_poly.entity_id
_entity_poly.type
_entity_poly.pdbx_seq_one_letter_code
_entity_poly.pdbx_strand_id
1 'polypeptide(L)' 'MSLELNWVLYINQMEQILSLNLDDISRVNLLIQCKRIAIIAEPLMMYKLDDRLEVAGVFHP' A
#
# COMPACT_ATOMS: atom_id res chain seq x y z
N MET A 1 -11.54 -0.24 15.63
CA MET A 1 -11.25 -1.65 15.31
C MET A 1 -10.09 -1.62 14.33
N SER A 2 -8.85 -1.81 14.76
CA SER A 2 -7.73 -1.90 13.81
C SER A 2 -7.79 -3.27 13.17
N LEU A 3 -8.06 -3.32 11.86
CA LEU A 3 -7.83 -4.52 11.06
C LEU A 3 -6.33 -4.77 11.07
N GLU A 4 -5.88 -5.75 11.85
CA GLU A 4 -4.49 -6.17 11.82
C GLU A 4 -4.20 -6.77 10.44
N LEU A 5 -3.51 -6.02 9.59
CA LEU A 5 -3.28 -6.39 8.21
C LEU A 5 -2.30 -7.56 8.14
N ASN A 6 -2.75 -8.71 7.62
CA ASN A 6 -1.85 -9.83 7.34
C ASN A 6 -1.04 -9.54 6.07
N TRP A 7 0.12 -8.90 6.25
CA TRP A 7 1.02 -8.52 5.15
C TRP A 7 1.51 -9.68 4.30
N VAL A 8 1.68 -10.87 4.89
CA VAL A 8 2.11 -12.06 4.14
C VAL A 8 1.01 -12.49 3.17
N LEU A 9 -0.24 -12.58 3.66
CA LEU A 9 -1.39 -12.91 2.82
C LEU A 9 -1.59 -11.86 1.72
N TYR A 10 -1.51 -10.57 2.08
CA TYR A 10 -1.64 -9.48 1.12
C TYR A 10 -0.60 -9.58 -0.01
N ILE A 11 0.68 -9.78 0.32
CA ILE A 11 1.74 -9.90 -0.70
C ILE A 11 1.52 -11.10 -1.60
N ASN A 12 1.18 -12.27 -1.04
CA ASN A 12 0.91 -13.47 -1.84
C ASN A 12 -0.27 -13.26 -2.80
N GLN A 13 -1.33 -12.56 -2.36
CA GLN A 13 -2.46 -12.23 -3.21
C GLN A 13 -2.08 -11.25 -4.31
N MET A 14 -1.34 -10.19 -3.98
CA MET A 14 -0.92 -9.17 -4.95
C MET A 14 0.07 -9.71 -5.98
N GLU A 15 0.93 -10.67 -5.60
CA GLU A 15 1.80 -11.37 -6.54
C GLU A 15 0.99 -12.06 -7.64
N GLN A 16 -0.11 -12.73 -7.28
CA GLN A 16 -1.01 -13.38 -8.24
C GLN A 16 -1.78 -12.35 -9.08
N ILE A 17 -2.40 -11.35 -8.44
CA ILE A 17 -3.22 -10.33 -9.12
C ILE A 17 -2.40 -9.54 -10.15
N LEU A 18 -1.15 -9.19 -9.81
CA LEU A 18 -0.27 -8.40 -10.65
C LEU A 18 0.61 -9.27 -11.58
N SER A 19 0.45 -10.60 -11.55
CA SER A 19 1.26 -11.55 -12.33
C SER A 19 2.76 -11.34 -12.16
N LEU A 20 3.20 -11.13 -10.91
CA LEU A 20 4.61 -10.98 -10.55
C LEU A 20 5.24 -12.35 -10.27
N ASN A 21 6.54 -12.46 -10.49
CA ASN A 21 7.32 -13.64 -10.10
C ASN A 21 8.37 -13.20 -9.08
N LEU A 22 8.07 -13.41 -7.79
CA LEU A 22 8.95 -13.01 -6.70
C LEU A 22 9.65 -14.24 -6.14
N ASP A 23 10.97 -14.16 -5.98
CA ASP A 23 11.70 -15.14 -5.18
C ASP A 23 11.50 -14.89 -3.67
N ASP A 24 11.99 -15.82 -2.85
CA ASP A 24 11.81 -15.75 -1.39
C ASP A 24 12.47 -14.51 -0.78
N ILE A 25 13.63 -14.11 -1.31
CA ILE A 25 14.37 -12.94 -0.84
C ILE A 25 13.59 -11.65 -1.14
N SER A 26 13.05 -11.54 -2.34
CA SER A 26 12.25 -10.39 -2.80
C SER A 26 10.94 -10.28 -2.01
N ARG A 27 10.28 -11.41 -1.71
CA ARG A 27 9.07 -11.43 -0.86
C ARG A 27 9.35 -10.92 0.55
N VAL A 28 10.46 -11.34 1.17
CA VAL A 28 10.86 -10.86 2.50
C VAL A 28 11.18 -9.36 2.48
N ASN A 29 11.94 -8.90 1.48
CA ASN A 29 12.28 -7.49 1.34
C ASN A 29 11.02 -6.63 1.11
N LEU A 30 10.11 -7.07 0.24
CA LEU A 30 8.85 -6.38 -0.03
C LEU A 30 8.01 -6.27 1.24
N LEU A 31 7.92 -7.33 2.04
CA LEU A 31 7.22 -7.31 3.33
C LEU A 31 7.77 -6.24 4.28
N ILE A 32 9.10 -6.13 4.38
CA ILE A 32 9.74 -5.10 5.21
C ILE A 32 9.39 -3.69 4.69
N GLN A 33 9.46 -3.47 3.38
CA GLN A 33 9.19 -2.16 2.80
C GLN A 33 7.71 -1.78 2.91
N CYS A 34 6.78 -2.71 2.67
CA CYS A 34 5.35 -2.47 2.86
C CYS A 34 5.02 -2.05 4.29
N LYS A 35 5.59 -2.73 5.29
CA LYS A 35 5.42 -2.35 6.70
C LYS A 35 5.96 -0.94 7.00
N ARG A 36 7.12 -0.58 6.44
CA ARG A 36 7.69 0.77 6.60
C ARG A 36 6.82 1.84 5.93
N ILE A 37 6.35 1.59 4.72
CA ILE A 37 5.46 2.51 4.00
C ILE A 37 4.15 2.69 4.78
N ALA A 38 3.60 1.63 5.36
CA ALA A 38 2.38 1.72 6.16
C ALA A 38 2.53 2.69 7.35
N ILE A 39 3.68 2.66 8.04
CA ILE A 39 4.00 3.61 9.13
C ILE A 39 4.09 5.05 8.59
N ILE A 40 4.72 5.25 7.44
CA ILE A 40 4.84 6.58 6.82
C ILE A 40 3.48 7.09 6.33
N ALA A 41 2.60 6.19 5.87
CA ALA A 41 1.28 6.51 5.38
C ALA A 41 0.26 6.75 6.50
N GLU A 42 0.47 6.21 7.70
CA GLU A 42 -0.43 6.38 8.85
C GLU A 42 -0.83 7.85 9.11
N PRO A 43 0.09 8.84 9.20
CA PRO A 43 -0.29 10.24 9.38
C PRO A 43 -1.09 10.80 8.20
N LEU A 44 -0.84 10.33 6.97
CA LEU A 44 -1.60 10.75 5.79
C LEU A 44 -3.03 10.20 5.82
N MET A 45 -3.20 8.95 6.25
CA MET A 45 -4.52 8.31 6.39
C MET A 45 -5.35 8.91 7.54
N MET A 46 -4.69 9.43 8.58
CA MET A 46 -5.35 10.16 9.67
C MET A 46 -5.79 11.57 9.26
N TYR A 47 -5.22 12.13 8.20
CA TYR A 47 -5.59 13.46 7.73
C TYR A 47 -7.01 13.43 7.12
N LYS A 48 -7.91 14.24 7.68
CA LYS A 48 -9.28 14.33 7.18
C LYS A 48 -9.28 15.06 5.85
N LEU A 49 -9.66 14.34 4.79
CA LEU A 49 -9.91 14.91 3.48
C LEU A 49 -11.25 15.64 3.48
N ASP A 50 -11.28 16.82 2.86
CA ASP A 50 -12.51 17.55 2.58
C ASP A 50 -13.20 16.95 1.35
N ASP A 51 -14.53 17.09 1.23
CA ASP A 51 -15.34 16.39 0.22
C ASP A 51 -15.02 16.81 -1.23
N ARG A 52 -14.25 17.89 -1.41
CA ARG A 52 -13.91 18.50 -2.72
C ARG A 52 -12.41 18.74 -2.89
N LEU A 53 -11.57 17.90 -2.32
CA LEU A 53 -10.14 17.94 -2.60
C LEU A 53 -9.89 17.47 -4.03
N GLU A 54 -9.66 18.41 -4.93
CA GLU A 54 -9.11 18.12 -6.26
C GLU A 54 -7.75 17.47 -6.11
N VAL A 55 -7.48 16.46 -6.94
CA VAL A 55 -6.16 15.82 -6.99
C VAL A 55 -5.16 16.84 -7.54
N ALA A 56 -3.96 16.90 -6.95
CA ALA A 56 -2.88 17.71 -7.49
C ALA A 56 -2.50 17.20 -8.89
N GLY A 57 -3.08 17.80 -9.94
CA GLY A 57 -2.91 17.41 -11.33
C GLY A 57 -4.22 17.06 -12.02
N VAL A 58 -5.08 18.07 -12.22
CA VAL A 58 -6.26 17.93 -13.09
C VAL A 58 -5.77 17.79 -14.53
N PHE A 59 -6.09 16.67 -15.17
CA PHE A 59 -5.82 16.47 -16.59
C PHE A 59 -6.68 17.43 -17.41
N HIS A 60 -6.02 18.28 -18.20
CA HIS A 60 -6.69 19.13 -19.18
C HIS A 60 -6.47 18.49 -20.57
N PRO A 61 -7.53 18.00 -21.24
CA PRO A 61 -7.46 17.39 -22.57
C PRO A 61 -7.09 18.39 -23.68
#